data_AF-M1EFN7-F1
#
_entry.id   AF-M1EFN7-F1
#
_cell.length_a   1.000
_cell.length_b   1.000
_cell.length_c   1.000
_cell.angle_alpha   90.00
_cell.angle_beta   90.00
_cell.angle_gamma   90.00
#
_symmetry.space_group_name_H-M   'P 1'
#
loop_
_entity.id
_entity.type
_entity.pdbx_description
1 polymer ?
#
loop_
_entity_poly.entity_id
_entity_poly.type
_entity_poly.pdbx_seq_one_letter_code
_entity_poly.pdbx_strand_id
1 'polypeptide(L)'
;QELKRCKSELERSQQAAQAADVSLHPSTTPQKIFATPLTPSQYYSGSKYEDLKEKYNKEVEERKRLEAEVKALQAKKTSQAVPQSTMNHRDIARHQASSSVFSWQQEKTPTRLSSNALKTPIRREFSASHFSGEQEVTPSRSTLQTGKRDANGSFCDNSSNSHLLDQLKAQNQDLRNKISELELHLQGQEKEMKGQANKCQELQLQLEKAKAELVEKEKILNKNRDELVRSTAQYDQASTKCTSLEQKLKRLSEDLSCQRQNAESARCSLEQKLKEKEKEFQEELSRQQRAFQALDQECAQTKARLTQELQQAKNTGNILQADLDKVTSGKHQLEKTLEEFKQKFCRTEQALQASQVQENELRRSSEEVKKEYSVLKSQFEQRAREVCHLEEELRKARQSLSQSQNSTEEMRAKNASQETMLRDLQEKINQQENSLTLEKLKLALADLEKQRDCSQDLLKKREHHIEQLNEKLSKIEKESEALLLALELKKKEYEELKEEKTLFARWKSENEQLLSQLESEKGSLQSKINHLETCLKTQQIKSH
;
A
#
# COMPACT_ATOMS: atom_id res chain seq x y z
N GLN A 1 -46.70 2.19 -22.93
CA GLN A 1 -46.97 1.22 -21.84
C GLN A 1 -45.70 0.46 -21.42
N GLU A 2 -44.84 0.06 -22.36
CA GLU A 2 -43.58 -0.66 -22.06
C GLU A 2 -42.57 0.13 -21.22
N LEU A 3 -42.46 1.46 -21.44
CA LEU A 3 -41.66 2.35 -20.59
C LEU A 3 -42.10 2.38 -19.12
N LYS A 4 -43.40 2.19 -18.85
CA LYS A 4 -43.91 2.08 -17.47
C LYS A 4 -43.56 0.72 -16.85
N ARG A 5 -43.51 -0.35 -17.65
CA ARG A 5 -43.12 -1.70 -17.22
C ARG A 5 -41.65 -1.75 -16.82
N CYS A 6 -40.75 -1.21 -17.66
CA CYS A 6 -39.32 -1.15 -17.35
C CYS A 6 -39.01 -0.33 -16.09
N LYS A 7 -39.74 0.78 -15.85
CA LYS A 7 -39.56 1.58 -14.63
C LYS A 7 -39.97 0.79 -13.37
N SER A 8 -41.08 0.06 -13.44
CA SER A 8 -41.56 -0.75 -12.31
C SER A 8 -40.71 -1.99 -11.99
N GLU A 9 -39.98 -2.54 -12.97
CA GLU A 9 -39.02 -3.63 -12.73
C GLU A 9 -37.70 -3.14 -12.11
N LEU A 10 -37.30 -1.91 -12.45
CA LEU A 10 -36.10 -1.28 -11.89
C LEU A 10 -36.30 -0.91 -10.42
N GLU A 11 -37.45 -0.35 -10.07
CA GLU A 11 -37.80 -0.02 -8.66
C GLU A 11 -37.89 -1.28 -7.78
N ARG A 12 -38.41 -2.39 -8.32
CA ARG A 12 -38.52 -3.66 -7.59
C ARG A 12 -37.15 -4.29 -7.29
N SER A 13 -36.19 -4.12 -8.21
CA SER A 13 -34.81 -4.62 -8.03
C SER A 13 -34.02 -3.81 -7.01
N GLN A 14 -34.30 -2.51 -6.87
CA GLN A 14 -33.62 -1.66 -5.88
C GLN A 14 -34.13 -1.89 -4.45
N GLN A 15 -35.40 -2.26 -4.25
CA GLN A 15 -35.95 -2.54 -2.92
C GLN A 15 -35.51 -3.89 -2.34
N ALA A 16 -35.17 -4.87 -3.20
CA ALA A 16 -34.66 -6.17 -2.76
C ALA A 16 -33.23 -6.10 -2.18
N ALA A 17 -32.46 -5.07 -2.51
CA ALA A 17 -31.07 -4.89 -2.05
C ALA A 17 -30.95 -4.17 -0.70
N GLN A 18 -32.03 -3.56 -0.17
CA GLN A 18 -31.99 -2.75 1.06
C GLN A 18 -32.54 -3.46 2.31
N ALA A 19 -32.98 -4.72 2.21
CA ALA A 19 -33.62 -5.45 3.31
C ALA A 19 -32.67 -6.36 4.12
N ALA A 20 -31.36 -6.22 3.98
CA ALA A 20 -30.38 -7.05 4.66
C ALA A 20 -29.34 -6.22 5.42
N ASP A 21 -29.77 -5.38 6.38
CA ASP A 21 -28.88 -4.97 7.47
C ASP A 21 -29.65 -4.40 8.69
N VAL A 22 -30.01 -5.26 9.64
CA VAL A 22 -30.34 -4.87 11.02
C VAL A 22 -29.91 -6.01 11.97
N SER A 23 -28.77 -5.88 12.64
CA SER A 23 -28.58 -6.34 14.05
C SER A 23 -27.22 -5.94 14.66
N LEU A 24 -27.33 -5.16 15.75
CA LEU A 24 -26.48 -4.86 16.92
C LEU A 24 -24.97 -5.29 17.05
N HIS A 25 -24.17 -4.31 17.51
CA HIS A 25 -22.80 -4.28 18.10
C HIS A 25 -22.62 -5.08 19.43
N PRO A 26 -21.43 -5.25 20.11
CA PRO A 26 -20.06 -4.71 19.88
C PRO A 26 -18.80 -5.62 20.17
N SER A 27 -17.63 -5.20 19.64
CA SER A 27 -16.23 -5.36 20.14
C SER A 27 -15.62 -6.73 20.50
N THR A 28 -14.58 -7.16 19.76
CA THR A 28 -13.25 -7.65 20.23
C THR A 28 -12.37 -8.13 19.06
N THR A 29 -11.11 -7.70 19.00
CA THR A 29 -10.01 -8.28 18.20
C THR A 29 -9.44 -9.50 18.92
N PRO A 30 -8.94 -10.57 18.24
CA PRO A 30 -7.55 -10.56 17.74
C PRO A 30 -7.19 -11.45 16.50
N GLN A 31 -6.13 -11.01 15.82
CA GLN A 31 -5.04 -11.75 15.13
C GLN A 31 -5.29 -12.79 14.00
N LYS A 32 -4.84 -12.36 12.80
CA LYS A 32 -4.00 -13.06 11.79
C LYS A 32 -4.17 -14.58 11.60
N ILE A 33 -4.79 -14.96 10.47
CA ILE A 33 -4.24 -15.94 9.50
C ILE A 33 -4.62 -15.46 8.10
N PHE A 34 -3.64 -15.27 7.22
CA PHE A 34 -3.87 -14.97 5.80
C PHE A 34 -4.39 -16.22 5.09
N ALA A 35 -5.60 -16.15 4.56
CA ALA A 35 -6.08 -17.02 3.50
C ALA A 35 -6.61 -16.14 2.37
N THR A 36 -5.86 -16.14 1.26
CA THR A 36 -6.16 -15.45 0.01
C THR A 36 -7.49 -15.94 -0.57
N PRO A 37 -8.48 -15.07 -0.88
CA PRO A 37 -9.60 -15.45 -1.72
C PRO A 37 -9.12 -15.49 -3.18
N LEU A 38 -9.32 -16.64 -3.82
CA LEU A 38 -9.13 -16.85 -5.26
C LEU A 38 -9.99 -15.85 -6.05
N THR A 39 -9.32 -15.10 -6.92
CA THR A 39 -9.92 -14.18 -7.90
C THR A 39 -10.79 -14.94 -8.91
N PRO A 40 -12.04 -14.52 -9.15
CA PRO A 40 -12.84 -15.06 -10.25
C PRO A 40 -12.23 -14.72 -11.62
N SER A 41 -12.07 -15.78 -12.40
CA SER A 41 -11.55 -15.93 -13.76
C SER A 41 -11.69 -14.74 -14.74
N GLN A 42 -10.58 -14.49 -15.42
CA GLN A 42 -10.32 -13.69 -16.63
C GLN A 42 -11.07 -14.10 -17.92
N TYR A 43 -12.28 -14.67 -17.88
CA TYR A 43 -12.93 -15.19 -19.10
C TYR A 43 -14.04 -14.32 -19.73
N TYR A 44 -14.33 -13.12 -19.19
CA TYR A 44 -15.48 -12.31 -19.67
C TYR A 44 -15.18 -10.90 -20.18
N SER A 45 -13.90 -10.49 -20.24
CA SER A 45 -13.52 -9.11 -20.60
C SER A 45 -12.90 -8.92 -21.99
N GLY A 46 -12.58 -10.00 -22.71
CA GLY A 46 -11.97 -9.91 -24.04
C GLY A 46 -12.94 -9.49 -25.15
N SER A 47 -14.19 -9.99 -25.12
CA SER A 47 -15.16 -9.79 -26.21
C SER A 47 -15.62 -8.33 -26.36
N LYS A 48 -15.87 -7.63 -25.25
CA LYS A 48 -16.36 -6.23 -25.32
C LYS A 48 -15.29 -5.25 -25.80
N TYR A 49 -14.01 -5.53 -25.54
CA TYR A 49 -12.91 -4.68 -25.98
C TYR A 49 -12.66 -4.86 -27.48
N GLU A 50 -12.67 -6.10 -27.97
CA GLU A 50 -12.47 -6.37 -29.39
C GLU A 50 -13.64 -5.84 -30.24
N ASP A 51 -14.90 -5.95 -29.76
CA ASP A 51 -16.08 -5.36 -30.42
C ASP A 51 -16.00 -3.82 -30.49
N LEU A 52 -15.49 -3.18 -29.45
CA LEU A 52 -15.37 -1.71 -29.40
C LEU A 52 -14.25 -1.21 -30.32
N LYS A 53 -13.15 -1.98 -30.40
CA LYS A 53 -12.03 -1.73 -31.32
C LYS A 53 -12.45 -1.94 -32.77
N GLU A 54 -13.26 -2.95 -33.08
CA GLU A 54 -13.80 -3.16 -34.43
C GLU A 54 -14.78 -2.04 -34.83
N LYS A 55 -15.64 -1.59 -33.91
CA LYS A 55 -16.52 -0.42 -34.14
C LYS A 55 -15.74 0.87 -34.38
N TYR A 56 -14.70 1.11 -33.58
CA TYR A 56 -13.82 2.27 -33.77
C TYR A 56 -13.14 2.25 -35.14
N ASN A 57 -12.62 1.10 -35.56
CA ASN A 57 -11.99 0.96 -36.89
C ASN A 57 -13.00 1.19 -38.03
N LYS A 58 -14.23 0.70 -37.90
CA LYS A 58 -15.31 0.96 -38.86
C LYS A 58 -15.68 2.44 -38.94
N GLU A 59 -15.78 3.13 -37.80
CA GLU A 59 -16.04 4.57 -37.73
C GLU A 59 -14.92 5.39 -38.39
N VAL A 60 -13.66 5.00 -38.18
CA VAL A 60 -12.50 5.68 -38.79
C VAL A 60 -12.50 5.55 -40.31
N GLU A 61 -12.78 4.36 -40.85
CA GLU A 61 -12.88 4.15 -42.30
C GLU A 61 -14.08 4.89 -42.91
N GLU A 62 -15.22 4.95 -42.21
CA GLU A 62 -16.40 5.69 -42.65
C GLU A 62 -16.15 7.20 -42.66
N ARG A 63 -15.46 7.72 -41.64
CA ARG A 63 -15.01 9.12 -41.60
C ARG A 63 -14.06 9.46 -42.73
N LYS A 64 -13.12 8.57 -43.07
CA LYS A 64 -12.20 8.72 -44.21
C LYS A 64 -12.95 8.77 -45.54
N ARG A 65 -13.96 7.91 -45.71
CA ARG A 65 -14.84 7.88 -46.89
C ARG A 65 -15.62 9.19 -47.03
N LEU A 66 -16.25 9.65 -45.95
CA LEU A 66 -17.00 10.91 -45.92
C LEU A 66 -16.11 12.12 -46.16
N GLU A 67 -14.88 12.14 -45.62
CA GLU A 67 -13.91 13.20 -45.87
C GLU A 67 -13.49 13.24 -47.36
N ALA A 68 -13.29 12.08 -47.99
CA ALA A 68 -13.03 12.00 -49.43
C ALA A 68 -14.23 12.50 -50.27
N GLU A 69 -15.46 12.21 -49.85
CA GLU A 69 -16.68 12.66 -50.50
C GLU A 69 -16.87 14.18 -50.39
N VAL A 70 -16.61 14.76 -49.21
CA VAL A 70 -16.59 16.22 -49.01
C VAL A 70 -15.51 16.89 -49.85
N LYS A 71 -14.31 16.29 -49.94
CA LYS A 71 -13.22 16.81 -50.76
C LYS A 71 -13.55 16.76 -52.26
N ALA A 72 -14.24 15.71 -52.70
CA ALA A 72 -14.75 15.60 -54.06
C ALA A 72 -15.85 16.64 -54.36
N LEU A 73 -16.76 16.89 -53.42
CA LEU A 73 -17.79 17.94 -53.54
C LEU A 73 -17.18 19.35 -53.55
N GLN A 74 -16.14 19.61 -52.75
CA GLN A 74 -15.39 20.86 -52.79
C GLN A 74 -14.67 21.05 -54.12
N ALA A 75 -14.02 20.01 -54.66
CA ALA A 75 -13.39 20.05 -55.99
C ALA A 75 -14.41 20.26 -57.13
N LYS A 76 -15.62 19.72 -56.98
CA LYS A 76 -16.74 19.93 -57.91
C LYS A 76 -17.31 21.36 -57.82
N LYS A 77 -17.23 21.99 -56.64
CA LYS A 77 -17.62 23.39 -56.40
C LYS A 77 -16.59 24.39 -56.93
N THR A 78 -15.30 24.04 -56.95
CA THR A 78 -14.25 24.90 -57.53
C THR A 78 -14.09 24.76 -59.05
N SER A 79 -14.61 23.71 -59.68
CA SER A 79 -14.58 23.51 -61.13
C SER A 79 -15.77 24.16 -61.88
N GLN A 80 -16.77 24.67 -61.17
CA GLN A 80 -17.88 25.44 -61.75
C GLN A 80 -17.72 26.93 -61.44
N ALA A 81 -16.81 27.60 -62.15
CA ALA A 81 -16.63 29.04 -62.08
C ALA A 81 -17.78 29.76 -62.81
N VAL A 82 -18.61 30.49 -62.06
CA VAL A 82 -19.44 31.60 -62.55
C VAL A 82 -18.82 32.90 -61.98
N PRO A 83 -18.69 34.00 -62.75
CA PRO A 83 -17.81 35.10 -62.38
C PRO A 83 -18.33 35.88 -61.17
N GLN A 84 -17.45 36.13 -60.21
CA GLN A 84 -17.70 36.98 -59.06
C GLN A 84 -17.78 38.46 -59.50
N SER A 85 -18.97 39.05 -59.35
CA SER A 85 -19.17 40.50 -59.30
C SER A 85 -18.90 40.98 -57.87
N THR A 86 -17.94 41.90 -57.73
CA THR A 86 -17.58 42.58 -56.49
C THR A 86 -18.70 43.52 -56.05
N MET A 87 -19.44 43.11 -55.02
CA MET A 87 -20.59 43.86 -54.51
C MET A 87 -20.11 44.98 -53.57
N ASN A 88 -20.29 46.22 -53.99
CA ASN A 88 -19.96 47.42 -53.23
C ASN A 88 -21.09 47.79 -52.27
N HIS A 89 -20.76 48.36 -51.10
CA HIS A 89 -21.68 48.72 -50.00
C HIS A 89 -22.87 49.65 -50.34
N ARG A 90 -22.99 50.09 -51.60
CA ARG A 90 -24.07 50.95 -52.09
C ARG A 90 -25.35 50.18 -52.48
N ASP A 91 -25.26 48.87 -52.69
CA ASP A 91 -26.41 48.05 -53.09
C ASP A 91 -27.24 47.53 -51.90
N ILE A 92 -26.64 47.41 -50.70
CA ILE A 92 -27.33 46.94 -49.50
C ILE A 92 -28.37 47.97 -49.02
N ALA A 93 -28.08 49.26 -49.15
CA ALA A 93 -29.00 50.34 -48.75
C ALA A 93 -30.23 50.48 -49.67
N ARG A 94 -30.18 49.93 -50.89
CA ARG A 94 -31.30 50.03 -51.85
C ARG A 94 -32.34 48.92 -51.67
N HIS A 95 -32.00 47.84 -50.96
CA HIS A 95 -32.89 46.69 -50.79
C HIS A 95 -33.77 46.70 -49.51
N GLN A 96 -33.62 47.69 -48.62
CA GLN A 96 -34.52 47.80 -47.45
C GLN A 96 -35.85 48.51 -47.72
N ALA A 97 -36.07 49.08 -48.91
CA ALA A 97 -37.33 49.78 -49.26
C ALA A 97 -38.10 49.12 -50.43
N SER A 98 -37.78 47.87 -50.79
CA SER A 98 -38.45 47.17 -51.90
C SER A 98 -38.61 45.69 -51.60
N SER A 99 -39.44 45.38 -50.61
CA SER A 99 -40.01 44.05 -50.40
C SER A 99 -41.53 44.17 -50.34
N SER A 100 -42.15 44.35 -51.51
CA SER A 100 -43.60 44.14 -51.67
C SER A 100 -43.84 42.71 -52.14
N VAL A 101 -44.47 41.91 -51.28
CA VAL A 101 -44.75 40.48 -51.50
C VAL A 101 -46.14 40.25 -52.15
N PHE A 102 -46.85 41.29 -52.58
CA PHE A 102 -48.14 41.13 -53.27
C PHE A 102 -48.34 42.16 -54.39
N SER A 103 -48.56 41.68 -55.62
CA SER A 103 -48.81 42.48 -56.82
C SER A 103 -50.30 42.79 -57.11
N TRP A 104 -51.20 42.65 -56.12
CA TRP A 104 -52.65 42.82 -56.35
C TRP A 104 -53.37 43.82 -55.43
N GLN A 105 -52.66 44.57 -54.58
CA GLN A 105 -53.32 45.49 -53.64
C GLN A 105 -53.01 46.94 -53.99
N GLN A 106 -53.94 47.55 -54.75
CA GLN A 106 -53.95 48.98 -55.11
C GLN A 106 -54.30 49.85 -53.89
N GLU A 107 -53.47 50.86 -53.64
CA GLU A 107 -53.76 52.02 -52.81
C GLU A 107 -54.90 52.87 -53.42
N LYS A 108 -55.82 53.31 -52.56
CA LYS A 108 -56.91 54.23 -52.88
C LYS A 108 -56.44 55.67 -52.70
N THR A 109 -56.44 56.49 -53.76
CA THR A 109 -56.89 57.92 -53.77
C THR A 109 -56.82 58.50 -55.20
N PRO A 110 -57.53 59.60 -55.52
CA PRO A 110 -58.33 59.71 -56.74
C PRO A 110 -57.85 60.79 -57.72
N THR A 111 -57.74 60.46 -59.01
CA THR A 111 -57.61 61.50 -60.04
C THR A 111 -58.23 61.09 -61.38
N ARG A 112 -59.36 61.76 -61.66
CA ARG A 112 -59.85 62.34 -62.93
C ARG A 112 -59.33 61.82 -64.30
N LEU A 113 -60.36 61.53 -65.13
CA LEU A 113 -60.47 61.60 -66.61
C LEU A 113 -59.92 60.41 -67.43
N SER A 114 -60.81 59.63 -68.03
CA SER A 114 -61.30 59.84 -69.42
C SER A 114 -61.90 58.56 -70.05
N SER A 115 -63.20 58.64 -70.31
CA SER A 115 -63.96 58.18 -71.49
C SER A 115 -63.93 56.74 -72.05
N ASN A 116 -65.16 56.23 -72.15
CA ASN A 116 -65.74 55.33 -73.17
C ASN A 116 -65.43 53.82 -73.16
N ALA A 117 -66.43 53.01 -72.80
CA ALA A 117 -67.40 52.46 -73.78
C ALA A 117 -68.33 51.39 -73.15
N LEU A 118 -69.64 51.55 -73.44
CA LEU A 118 -70.65 50.51 -73.66
C LEU A 118 -70.92 49.45 -72.57
N LYS A 119 -72.13 49.51 -72.00
CA LYS A 119 -73.06 48.37 -71.93
C LYS A 119 -74.46 48.81 -71.45
N THR A 120 -75.42 48.77 -72.36
CA THR A 120 -76.86 48.77 -72.08
C THR A 120 -77.31 47.39 -71.61
N PRO A 121 -78.35 47.28 -70.76
CA PRO A 121 -79.10 46.05 -70.59
C PRO A 121 -80.34 46.04 -71.47
N ILE A 122 -80.42 44.94 -72.21
CA ILE A 122 -81.56 44.37 -72.92
C ILE A 122 -82.79 44.26 -72.01
N ARG A 123 -83.95 44.69 -72.50
CA ARG A 123 -85.23 44.04 -72.19
C ARG A 123 -86.17 44.04 -73.42
N ARG A 124 -86.48 42.80 -73.83
CA ARG A 124 -87.59 42.30 -74.66
C ARG A 124 -88.92 43.05 -74.40
N GLU A 125 -89.87 43.23 -75.33
CA GLU A 125 -90.60 42.18 -76.07
C GLU A 125 -91.68 42.80 -77.02
N PHE A 126 -92.00 42.07 -78.13
CA PHE A 126 -93.24 42.08 -78.97
C PHE A 126 -93.70 43.39 -79.67
N SER A 127 -94.38 43.41 -80.82
CA SER A 127 -94.70 42.49 -81.91
C SER A 127 -95.42 43.31 -83.00
N ALA A 128 -95.19 42.92 -84.26
CA ALA A 128 -96.13 42.92 -85.38
C ALA A 128 -96.71 44.23 -85.98
N SER A 129 -96.57 44.25 -87.32
CA SER A 129 -97.51 44.78 -88.33
C SER A 129 -97.41 46.29 -88.61
N HIS A 130 -97.37 46.80 -89.85
CA HIS A 130 -97.73 46.26 -91.16
C HIS A 130 -96.79 46.83 -92.24
N PHE A 131 -96.27 45.95 -93.10
CA PHE A 131 -96.04 46.28 -94.51
C PHE A 131 -97.36 46.08 -95.25
N SER A 132 -97.72 47.01 -96.12
CA SER A 132 -98.62 46.74 -97.23
C SER A 132 -98.07 47.51 -98.44
N GLY A 133 -97.33 46.77 -99.25
CA GLY A 133 -96.96 47.18 -100.59
C GLY A 133 -98.02 46.70 -101.58
N GLU A 134 -98.14 47.49 -102.64
CA GLU A 134 -98.58 47.11 -103.99
C GLU A 134 -100.04 46.73 -104.19
N GLN A 135 -100.78 47.68 -104.76
CA GLN A 135 -101.56 47.36 -105.95
C GLN A 135 -101.36 48.43 -107.02
N GLU A 136 -100.59 48.04 -108.02
CA GLU A 136 -100.41 48.68 -109.31
C GLU A 136 -101.71 48.55 -110.13
N VAL A 137 -102.38 49.66 -110.41
CA VAL A 137 -103.31 49.79 -111.53
C VAL A 137 -103.15 51.19 -112.13
N THR A 138 -102.48 51.25 -113.26
CA THR A 138 -102.59 52.34 -114.25
C THR A 138 -102.63 51.68 -115.63
N PRO A 139 -103.14 52.31 -116.70
CA PRO A 139 -103.69 53.66 -116.83
C PRO A 139 -104.97 53.71 -117.70
N SER A 140 -105.57 54.89 -117.90
CA SER A 140 -105.98 55.34 -119.25
C SER A 140 -106.46 56.79 -119.26
N ARG A 141 -105.93 57.49 -120.26
CA ARG A 141 -106.09 58.89 -120.64
C ARG A 141 -106.96 58.93 -121.90
N SER A 142 -107.90 59.86 -122.02
CA SER A 142 -108.53 60.33 -123.28
C SER A 142 -109.80 61.13 -122.93
N THR A 143 -110.20 62.27 -123.53
CA THR A 143 -109.67 63.15 -124.58
C THR A 143 -110.49 64.45 -124.51
N LEU A 144 -109.82 65.59 -124.54
CA LEU A 144 -110.38 66.86 -125.03
C LEU A 144 -110.60 66.74 -126.53
N GLN A 145 -111.78 67.08 -127.05
CA GLN A 145 -111.97 67.86 -128.29
C GLN A 145 -113.47 68.14 -128.52
N THR A 146 -113.85 69.43 -128.59
CA THR A 146 -114.35 70.10 -129.82
C THR A 146 -115.83 69.79 -130.07
N GLY A 147 -116.77 70.72 -130.19
CA GLY A 147 -116.70 72.06 -130.73
C GLY A 147 -117.70 72.18 -131.90
N LYS A 148 -118.89 72.70 -131.57
CA LYS A 148 -119.80 73.53 -132.39
C LYS A 148 -120.47 72.99 -133.68
N ARG A 149 -121.79 73.20 -133.64
CA ARG A 149 -122.64 73.91 -134.63
C ARG A 149 -123.24 73.07 -135.77
N ASP A 150 -124.48 72.66 -135.54
CA ASP A 150 -125.48 72.46 -136.60
C ASP A 150 -126.38 73.71 -136.64
N ALA A 151 -126.38 74.40 -137.78
CA ALA A 151 -127.35 75.42 -138.14
C ALA A 151 -128.13 74.90 -139.34
N ASN A 152 -129.41 74.58 -139.15
CA ASN A 152 -130.35 74.27 -140.22
C ASN A 152 -130.63 75.55 -141.02
N GLY A 153 -130.19 75.59 -142.28
CA GLY A 153 -130.67 76.51 -143.30
C GLY A 153 -131.71 75.81 -144.17
N SER A 154 -132.85 76.47 -144.39
CA SER A 154 -133.93 75.97 -145.24
C SER A 154 -134.12 76.86 -146.48
N PHE A 155 -134.19 76.18 -147.63
CA PHE A 155 -134.84 76.50 -148.90
C PHE A 155 -134.25 77.55 -149.87
N CYS A 156 -133.89 76.98 -151.05
CA CYS A 156 -133.96 77.43 -152.45
C CYS A 156 -133.21 78.71 -152.87
N ASP A 157 -132.49 78.75 -154.01
CA ASP A 157 -132.87 78.21 -155.31
C ASP A 157 -131.65 77.93 -156.24
N ASN A 158 -131.85 76.98 -157.14
CA ASN A 158 -131.13 76.48 -158.33
C ASN A 158 -129.65 76.82 -158.69
N SER A 159 -128.98 75.73 -159.11
CA SER A 159 -127.94 75.59 -160.16
C SER A 159 -126.46 75.46 -159.73
N SER A 160 -125.90 74.23 -159.73
CA SER A 160 -124.55 73.84 -160.26
C SER A 160 -123.94 72.59 -159.58
N ASN A 161 -123.74 71.49 -160.34
CA ASN A 161 -123.28 70.17 -159.87
C ASN A 161 -121.73 69.97 -159.72
N SER A 162 -120.87 70.97 -159.95
CA SER A 162 -119.40 70.76 -159.91
C SER A 162 -118.74 70.95 -158.54
N HIS A 163 -119.27 71.84 -157.69
CA HIS A 163 -118.68 72.15 -156.38
C HIS A 163 -118.73 70.99 -155.38
N LEU A 164 -119.72 70.09 -155.51
CA LEU A 164 -119.89 68.92 -154.63
C LEU A 164 -118.77 67.88 -154.83
N LEU A 165 -118.26 67.73 -156.06
CA LEU A 165 -117.27 66.70 -156.40
C LEU A 165 -115.89 67.03 -155.81
N ASP A 166 -115.47 68.29 -155.86
CA ASP A 166 -114.18 68.72 -155.30
C ASP A 166 -114.19 68.70 -153.77
N GLN A 167 -115.34 68.98 -153.15
CA GLN A 167 -115.54 68.83 -151.71
C GLN A 167 -115.40 67.35 -151.28
N LEU A 168 -115.97 66.41 -152.03
CA LEU A 168 -115.82 64.98 -151.76
C LEU A 168 -114.37 64.48 -151.95
N LYS A 169 -113.62 65.01 -152.93
CA LYS A 169 -112.20 64.69 -153.11
C LYS A 169 -111.34 65.21 -151.95
N ALA A 170 -111.57 66.44 -151.50
CA ALA A 170 -110.89 67.02 -150.35
C ALA A 170 -111.18 66.20 -149.08
N GLN A 171 -112.44 65.84 -148.84
CA GLN A 171 -112.82 64.96 -147.73
C GLN A 171 -112.16 63.57 -147.84
N ASN A 172 -112.09 62.99 -149.04
CA ASN A 172 -111.40 61.70 -149.23
C ASN A 172 -109.89 61.80 -148.94
N GLN A 173 -109.25 62.90 -149.34
CA GLN A 173 -107.84 63.12 -149.06
C GLN A 173 -107.60 63.36 -147.57
N ASP A 174 -108.47 64.10 -146.89
CA ASP A 174 -108.40 64.29 -145.43
C ASP A 174 -108.62 62.97 -144.68
N LEU A 175 -109.57 62.14 -145.12
CA LEU A 175 -109.75 60.79 -144.56
C LEU A 175 -108.52 59.92 -144.78
N ARG A 176 -107.89 59.96 -145.96
CA ARG A 176 -106.63 59.25 -146.23
C ARG A 176 -105.50 59.75 -145.35
N ASN A 177 -105.37 61.06 -145.17
CA ASN A 177 -104.37 61.65 -144.27
C ASN A 177 -104.64 61.22 -142.82
N LYS A 178 -105.91 61.21 -142.39
CA LYS A 178 -106.33 60.76 -141.06
C LYS A 178 -106.05 59.28 -140.83
N ILE A 179 -106.29 58.44 -141.83
CA ILE A 179 -105.94 57.01 -141.78
C ILE A 179 -104.43 56.84 -141.62
N SER A 180 -103.62 57.51 -142.45
CA SER A 180 -102.15 57.45 -142.33
C SER A 180 -101.63 57.96 -140.97
N GLU A 181 -102.23 59.02 -140.42
CA GLU A 181 -101.92 59.51 -139.07
C GLU A 181 -102.27 58.48 -137.98
N LEU A 182 -103.44 57.85 -138.08
CA LEU A 182 -103.90 56.83 -137.14
C LEU A 182 -103.04 55.56 -137.23
N GLU A 183 -102.66 55.13 -138.43
CA GLU A 183 -101.75 54.01 -138.66
C GLU A 183 -100.36 54.28 -138.07
N LEU A 184 -99.83 55.50 -138.26
CA LEU A 184 -98.55 55.90 -137.66
C LEU A 184 -98.65 55.96 -136.13
N HIS A 185 -99.75 56.49 -135.59
CA HIS A 185 -99.99 56.53 -134.15
C HIS A 185 -100.11 55.12 -133.56
N LEU A 186 -100.81 54.20 -134.23
CA LEU A 186 -100.94 52.81 -133.83
C LEU A 186 -99.59 52.09 -133.89
N GLN A 187 -98.81 52.28 -134.96
CA GLN A 187 -97.45 51.73 -135.06
C GLN A 187 -96.51 52.29 -133.98
N GLY A 188 -96.68 53.56 -133.61
CA GLY A 188 -95.97 54.19 -132.50
C GLY A 188 -96.34 53.55 -131.16
N GLN A 189 -97.63 53.37 -130.91
CA GLN A 189 -98.14 52.71 -129.71
C GLN A 189 -97.72 51.24 -129.64
N GLU A 190 -97.71 50.49 -130.74
CA GLU A 190 -97.21 49.11 -130.77
C GLU A 190 -95.72 49.02 -130.45
N LYS A 191 -94.90 49.93 -131.01
CA LYS A 191 -93.47 50.02 -130.69
C LYS A 191 -93.25 50.38 -129.23
N GLU A 192 -94.04 51.31 -128.68
CA GLU A 192 -93.99 51.68 -127.27
C GLU A 192 -94.41 50.49 -126.37
N MET A 193 -95.53 49.83 -126.66
CA MET A 193 -96.00 48.65 -125.94
C MET A 193 -94.98 47.51 -125.96
N LYS A 194 -94.33 47.26 -127.11
CA LYS A 194 -93.24 46.30 -127.22
C LYS A 194 -92.01 46.71 -126.41
N GLY A 195 -91.67 48.00 -126.41
CA GLY A 195 -90.61 48.58 -125.58
C GLY A 195 -90.89 48.41 -124.09
N GLN A 196 -92.12 48.69 -123.66
CA GLN A 196 -92.56 48.50 -122.27
C GLN A 196 -92.56 47.01 -121.89
N ALA A 197 -93.04 46.11 -122.75
CA ALA A 197 -93.01 44.66 -122.50
C ALA A 197 -91.57 44.13 -122.33
N ASN A 198 -90.65 44.55 -123.20
CA ASN A 198 -89.22 44.21 -123.07
C ASN A 198 -88.64 44.76 -121.75
N LYS A 199 -89.02 45.98 -121.36
CA LYS A 199 -88.59 46.57 -120.08
C LYS A 199 -89.16 45.81 -118.88
N CYS A 200 -90.42 45.41 -118.92
CA CYS A 200 -91.03 44.56 -117.89
C CYS A 200 -90.31 43.20 -117.80
N GLN A 201 -89.97 42.58 -118.93
CA GLN A 201 -89.23 41.31 -118.96
C GLN A 201 -87.82 41.45 -118.37
N GLU A 202 -87.09 42.51 -118.71
CA GLU A 202 -85.77 42.80 -118.14
C GLU A 202 -85.85 43.03 -116.63
N LEU A 203 -86.82 43.82 -116.16
CA LEU A 203 -87.05 44.04 -114.73
C LEU A 203 -87.41 42.72 -114.00
N GLN A 204 -88.20 41.85 -114.64
CA GLN A 204 -88.51 40.53 -114.08
C GLN A 204 -87.26 39.66 -113.94
N LEU A 205 -86.37 39.64 -114.94
CA LEU A 205 -85.11 38.90 -114.87
C LEU A 205 -84.19 39.46 -113.78
N GLN A 206 -84.09 40.78 -113.67
CA GLN A 206 -83.33 41.44 -112.62
C GLN A 206 -83.87 41.11 -111.22
N LEU A 207 -85.19 41.07 -111.07
CA LEU A 207 -85.84 40.65 -109.82
C LEU A 207 -85.51 39.20 -109.46
N GLU A 208 -85.63 38.27 -110.41
CA GLU A 208 -85.29 36.86 -110.17
C GLU A 208 -83.81 36.66 -109.83
N LYS A 209 -82.91 37.40 -110.49
CA LYS A 209 -81.48 37.41 -110.15
C LYS A 209 -81.24 37.93 -108.73
N ALA A 210 -81.87 39.04 -108.35
CA ALA A 210 -81.75 39.62 -107.01
C ALA A 210 -82.32 38.67 -105.93
N LYS A 211 -83.43 37.97 -106.20
CA LYS A 211 -83.98 36.93 -105.31
C LYS A 211 -82.99 35.79 -105.11
N ALA A 212 -82.39 35.26 -106.18
CA ALA A 212 -81.40 34.19 -106.09
C ALA A 212 -80.15 34.62 -105.29
N GLU A 213 -79.64 35.83 -105.53
CA GLU A 213 -78.53 36.39 -104.76
C GLU A 213 -78.87 36.59 -103.28
N LEU A 214 -80.11 37.00 -102.95
CA LEU A 214 -80.57 37.13 -101.57
C LEU A 214 -80.60 35.77 -100.86
N VAL A 215 -81.11 34.73 -101.52
CA VAL A 215 -81.14 33.36 -100.97
C VAL A 215 -79.73 32.83 -100.70
N GLU A 216 -78.76 33.05 -101.60
CA GLU A 216 -77.39 32.61 -101.37
C GLU A 216 -76.72 33.41 -100.25
N LYS A 217 -76.96 34.73 -100.15
CA LYS A 217 -76.50 35.54 -99.02
C LYS A 217 -77.09 35.08 -97.69
N GLU A 218 -78.37 34.72 -97.65
CA GLU A 218 -79.03 34.17 -96.46
C GLU A 218 -78.42 32.83 -96.04
N LYS A 219 -78.12 31.96 -97.01
CA LYS A 219 -77.42 30.68 -96.76
C LYS A 219 -76.02 30.89 -96.18
N ILE A 220 -75.25 31.85 -96.71
CA ILE A 220 -73.92 32.20 -96.18
C ILE A 220 -74.05 32.80 -94.78
N LEU A 221 -75.02 33.69 -94.56
CA LEU A 221 -75.28 34.29 -93.25
C LEU A 221 -75.60 33.22 -92.20
N ASN A 222 -76.41 32.22 -92.54
CA ASN A 222 -76.73 31.10 -91.65
C ASN A 222 -75.49 30.27 -91.31
N LYS A 223 -74.63 29.94 -92.28
CA LYS A 223 -73.35 29.26 -92.02
C LYS A 223 -72.44 30.05 -91.09
N ASN A 224 -72.31 31.36 -91.34
CA ASN A 224 -71.51 32.26 -90.50
C ASN A 224 -72.08 32.36 -89.08
N ARG A 225 -73.42 32.33 -88.94
CA ARG A 225 -74.09 32.30 -87.63
C ARG A 225 -73.78 31.02 -86.87
N ASP A 226 -73.82 29.86 -87.52
CA ASP A 226 -73.47 28.58 -86.90
C ASP A 226 -71.99 28.50 -86.50
N GLU A 227 -71.10 29.04 -87.33
CA GLU A 227 -69.68 29.17 -87.02
C GLU A 227 -69.42 30.09 -85.82
N LEU A 228 -70.12 31.22 -85.75
CA LEU A 228 -70.06 32.13 -84.61
C LEU A 228 -70.52 31.42 -83.32
N VAL A 229 -71.66 30.72 -83.35
CA VAL A 229 -72.17 29.97 -82.18
C VAL A 229 -71.15 28.91 -81.72
N ARG A 230 -70.56 28.17 -82.67
CA ARG A 230 -69.54 27.15 -82.35
C ARG A 230 -68.29 27.77 -81.74
N SER A 231 -67.81 28.89 -82.30
CA SER A 231 -66.65 29.62 -81.80
C SER A 231 -66.89 30.20 -80.40
N THR A 232 -68.07 30.78 -80.16
CA THR A 232 -68.48 31.27 -78.84
C THR A 232 -68.52 30.13 -77.80
N ALA A 233 -69.10 28.97 -78.15
CA ALA A 233 -69.13 27.83 -77.23
C ALA A 233 -67.73 27.29 -76.90
N GLN A 234 -66.82 27.27 -77.87
CA GLN A 234 -65.41 26.89 -77.63
C GLN A 234 -64.69 27.91 -76.75
N TYR A 235 -64.91 29.21 -77.00
CA TYR A 235 -64.38 30.28 -76.16
C TYR A 235 -64.89 30.17 -74.71
N ASP A 236 -66.18 29.95 -74.50
CA ASP A 236 -66.75 29.79 -73.16
C ASP A 236 -66.18 28.54 -72.44
N GLN A 237 -65.98 27.44 -73.17
CA GLN A 237 -65.31 26.26 -72.63
C GLN A 237 -63.84 26.55 -72.26
N ALA A 238 -63.10 27.28 -73.09
CA ALA A 238 -61.72 27.67 -72.78
C ALA A 238 -61.66 28.64 -71.58
N SER A 239 -62.57 29.61 -71.52
CA SER A 239 -62.68 30.58 -70.42
C SER A 239 -62.97 29.89 -69.08
N THR A 240 -63.90 28.93 -69.05
CA THR A 240 -64.19 28.13 -67.85
C THR A 240 -63.01 27.24 -67.43
N LYS A 241 -62.27 26.67 -68.38
CA LYS A 241 -61.03 25.93 -68.09
C LYS A 241 -59.94 26.85 -67.52
N CYS A 242 -59.73 28.03 -68.10
CA CYS A 242 -58.75 29.01 -67.61
C CYS A 242 -59.08 29.45 -66.19
N THR A 243 -60.32 29.85 -65.91
CA THR A 243 -60.75 30.25 -64.55
C THR A 243 -60.61 29.11 -63.53
N SER A 244 -60.88 27.86 -63.93
CA SER A 244 -60.65 26.69 -63.07
C SER A 244 -59.16 26.49 -62.76
N LEU A 245 -58.28 26.65 -63.75
CA LEU A 245 -56.83 26.53 -63.57
C LEU A 245 -56.27 27.67 -62.71
N GLU A 246 -56.74 28.90 -62.90
CA GLU A 246 -56.38 30.05 -62.06
C GLU A 246 -56.76 29.82 -60.59
N GLN A 247 -57.97 29.29 -60.34
CA GLN A 247 -58.40 28.93 -58.98
C GLN A 247 -57.53 27.81 -58.38
N LYS A 248 -57.16 26.80 -59.16
CA LYS A 248 -56.25 25.73 -58.71
C LYS A 248 -54.86 26.28 -58.39
N LEU A 249 -54.32 27.14 -59.24
CA LEU A 249 -53.02 27.80 -59.03
C LEU A 249 -53.04 28.65 -57.76
N LYS A 250 -54.11 29.41 -57.54
CA LYS A 250 -54.30 30.21 -56.32
C LYS A 250 -54.27 29.34 -55.07
N ARG A 251 -55.04 28.24 -55.04
CA ARG A 251 -55.05 27.29 -53.91
C ARG A 251 -53.67 26.69 -53.66
N LEU A 252 -52.99 26.22 -54.72
CA LEU A 252 -51.63 25.67 -54.59
C LEU A 252 -50.64 26.71 -54.06
N SER A 253 -50.76 27.97 -54.46
CA SER A 253 -49.92 29.05 -53.94
C SER A 253 -50.17 29.33 -52.46
N GLU A 254 -51.43 29.29 -52.02
CA GLU A 254 -51.83 29.44 -50.61
C GLU A 254 -51.31 28.27 -49.76
N ASP A 255 -51.45 27.03 -50.25
CA ASP A 255 -50.95 25.82 -49.60
C ASP A 255 -49.42 25.84 -49.43
N LEU A 256 -48.68 26.21 -50.49
CA LEU A 256 -47.22 26.34 -50.42
C LEU A 256 -46.79 27.44 -49.45
N SER A 257 -47.53 28.56 -49.38
CA SER A 257 -47.27 29.62 -48.41
C SER A 257 -47.47 29.12 -46.97
N CYS A 258 -48.56 28.38 -46.71
CA CYS A 258 -48.83 27.77 -45.41
C CYS A 258 -47.74 26.76 -45.03
N GLN A 259 -47.33 25.88 -45.95
CA GLN A 259 -46.24 24.93 -45.72
C GLN A 259 -44.93 25.63 -45.37
N ARG A 260 -44.58 26.70 -46.09
CA ARG A 260 -43.39 27.51 -45.79
C ARG A 260 -43.45 28.11 -44.40
N GLN A 261 -44.60 28.68 -44.01
CA GLN A 261 -44.77 29.26 -42.67
C GLN A 261 -44.69 28.20 -41.56
N ASN A 262 -45.27 27.01 -41.79
CA ASN A 262 -45.21 25.90 -40.85
C ASN A 262 -43.77 25.39 -40.67
N ALA A 263 -43.04 25.22 -41.78
CA ALA A 263 -41.63 24.84 -41.75
C ALA A 263 -40.76 25.87 -41.01
N GLU A 264 -40.98 27.17 -41.26
CA GLU A 264 -40.26 28.25 -40.60
C GLU A 264 -40.57 28.30 -39.10
N SER A 265 -41.83 28.10 -38.72
CA SER A 265 -42.24 28.05 -37.30
C SER A 265 -41.62 26.85 -36.58
N ALA A 266 -41.58 25.68 -37.22
CA ALA A 266 -40.90 24.50 -36.68
C ALA A 266 -39.39 24.73 -36.55
N ARG A 267 -38.76 25.35 -37.55
CA ARG A 267 -37.34 25.73 -37.53
C ARG A 267 -37.03 26.66 -36.36
N CYS A 268 -37.78 27.76 -36.21
CA CYS A 268 -37.61 28.71 -35.11
C CYS A 268 -37.80 28.06 -33.74
N SER A 269 -38.80 27.18 -33.59
CA SER A 269 -39.03 26.44 -32.33
C SER A 269 -37.85 25.52 -31.99
N LEU A 270 -37.29 24.81 -32.96
CA LEU A 270 -36.12 23.96 -32.76
C LEU A 270 -34.87 24.79 -32.44
N GLU A 271 -34.67 25.91 -33.12
CA GLU A 271 -33.56 26.83 -32.86
C GLU A 271 -33.62 27.40 -31.43
N GLN A 272 -34.82 27.76 -30.96
CA GLN A 272 -35.03 28.19 -29.58
C GLN A 272 -34.70 27.08 -28.58
N LYS A 273 -35.19 25.85 -28.79
CA LYS A 273 -34.87 24.71 -27.92
C LYS A 273 -33.38 24.42 -27.88
N LEU A 274 -32.67 24.58 -29.00
CA LEU A 274 -31.22 24.40 -29.06
C LEU A 274 -30.51 25.46 -28.22
N LYS A 275 -30.91 26.74 -28.34
CA LYS A 275 -30.37 27.84 -27.51
C LYS A 275 -30.63 27.64 -26.02
N GLU A 276 -31.83 27.17 -25.66
CA GLU A 276 -32.16 26.82 -24.27
C GLU A 276 -31.28 25.69 -23.75
N LYS A 277 -31.07 24.62 -24.54
CA LYS A 277 -30.17 23.52 -24.19
C LYS A 277 -28.71 23.94 -24.07
N GLU A 278 -28.24 24.81 -24.97
CA GLU A 278 -26.90 25.38 -24.90
C GLU A 278 -26.70 26.19 -23.62
N LYS A 279 -27.70 26.99 -23.23
CA LYS A 279 -27.69 27.72 -21.95
C LYS A 279 -27.67 26.78 -20.75
N GLU A 280 -28.50 25.74 -20.75
CA GLU A 280 -28.50 24.70 -19.70
C GLU A 280 -27.12 24.02 -19.56
N PHE A 281 -26.48 23.65 -20.68
CA PHE A 281 -25.14 23.06 -20.65
C PHE A 281 -24.08 24.03 -20.14
N GLN A 282 -24.16 25.31 -20.50
CA GLN A 282 -23.24 26.33 -20.01
C GLN A 282 -23.38 26.55 -18.50
N GLU A 283 -24.61 26.57 -18.01
CA GLU A 283 -24.91 26.67 -16.57
C GLU A 283 -24.43 25.44 -15.81
N GLU A 284 -24.65 24.23 -16.35
CA GLU A 284 -24.18 22.98 -15.76
C GLU A 284 -22.65 22.91 -15.73
N LEU A 285 -21.98 23.30 -16.82
CA LEU A 285 -20.52 23.39 -16.86
C LEU A 285 -19.98 24.35 -15.78
N SER A 286 -20.62 25.52 -15.64
CA SER A 286 -20.26 26.52 -14.62
C SER A 286 -20.52 26.00 -13.21
N ARG A 287 -21.56 25.18 -12.99
CA ARG A 287 -21.87 24.52 -11.73
C ARG A 287 -20.83 23.45 -11.38
N GLN A 288 -20.47 22.61 -12.34
CA GLN A 288 -19.43 21.59 -12.19
C GLN A 288 -18.08 22.22 -11.89
N GLN A 289 -17.69 23.28 -12.60
CA GLN A 289 -16.44 23.99 -12.35
C GLN A 289 -16.38 24.56 -10.92
N ARG A 290 -17.46 25.15 -10.43
CA ARG A 290 -17.56 25.62 -9.03
C ARG A 290 -17.47 24.47 -8.02
N ALA A 291 -18.12 23.33 -8.30
CA ALA A 291 -18.04 22.16 -7.44
C ALA A 291 -16.61 21.59 -7.37
N PHE A 292 -15.92 21.51 -8.50
CA PHE A 292 -14.50 21.10 -8.54
C PHE A 292 -13.60 22.06 -7.75
N GLN A 293 -13.80 23.38 -7.90
CA GLN A 293 -13.05 24.37 -7.13
C GLN A 293 -13.29 24.25 -5.62
N ALA A 294 -14.53 24.02 -5.19
CA ALA A 294 -14.85 23.81 -3.79
C ALA A 294 -14.19 22.54 -3.24
N LEU A 295 -14.23 21.43 -3.99
CA LEU A 295 -13.59 20.18 -3.60
C LEU A 295 -12.07 20.31 -3.51
N ASP A 296 -11.44 21.04 -4.44
CA ASP A 296 -10.00 21.30 -4.42
C ASP A 296 -9.60 22.13 -3.17
N GLN A 297 -10.42 23.13 -2.80
CA GLN A 297 -10.24 23.89 -1.57
C GLN A 297 -10.38 23.02 -0.31
N GLU A 298 -11.39 22.14 -0.25
CA GLU A 298 -11.57 21.19 0.86
C GLU A 298 -10.40 20.20 0.95
N CYS A 299 -9.91 19.71 -0.19
CA CYS A 299 -8.75 18.83 -0.25
C CYS A 299 -7.48 19.55 0.24
N ALA A 300 -7.25 20.79 -0.19
CA ALA A 300 -6.14 21.61 0.26
C ALA A 300 -6.22 21.89 1.78
N GLN A 301 -7.40 22.23 2.30
CA GLN A 301 -7.62 22.45 3.72
C GLN A 301 -7.38 21.18 4.55
N THR A 302 -7.89 20.04 4.07
CA THR A 302 -7.70 18.73 4.73
C THR A 302 -6.22 18.34 4.74
N LYS A 303 -5.52 18.53 3.62
CA LYS A 303 -4.07 18.30 3.52
C LYS A 303 -3.29 19.18 4.50
N ALA A 304 -3.65 20.45 4.63
CA ALA A 304 -3.04 21.37 5.58
C ALA A 304 -3.26 20.91 7.03
N ARG A 305 -4.50 20.52 7.39
CA ARG A 305 -4.82 19.97 8.73
C ARG A 305 -4.03 18.70 9.03
N LEU A 306 -4.02 17.73 8.12
CA LEU A 306 -3.27 16.49 8.30
C LEU A 306 -1.77 16.73 8.44
N THR A 307 -1.22 17.71 7.71
CA THR A 307 0.19 18.10 7.83
C THR A 307 0.48 18.69 9.21
N GLN A 308 -0.43 19.50 9.74
CA GLN A 308 -0.32 20.05 11.09
C GLN A 308 -0.40 18.95 12.17
N GLU A 309 -1.36 18.03 12.06
CA GLU A 309 -1.52 16.89 12.96
C GLU A 309 -0.29 15.97 12.94
N LEU A 310 0.27 15.71 11.74
CA LEU A 310 1.51 14.96 11.58
C LEU A 310 2.67 15.64 12.32
N GLN A 311 2.83 16.96 12.16
CA GLN A 311 3.89 17.69 12.84
C GLN A 311 3.68 17.73 14.36
N GLN A 312 2.44 17.84 14.82
CA GLN A 312 2.11 17.76 16.24
C GLN A 312 2.44 16.38 16.82
N ALA A 313 2.03 15.30 16.16
CA ALA A 313 2.34 13.94 16.57
C ALA A 313 3.86 13.68 16.60
N LYS A 314 4.60 14.21 15.62
CA LYS A 314 6.07 14.15 15.59
C LYS A 314 6.69 14.86 16.80
N ASN A 315 6.19 16.05 17.13
CA ASN A 315 6.67 16.79 18.30
C ASN A 315 6.37 16.04 19.60
N THR A 316 5.16 15.50 19.77
CA THR A 316 4.79 14.66 20.92
C THR A 316 5.67 13.41 21.00
N GLY A 317 5.94 12.75 19.88
CA GLY A 317 6.85 11.62 19.81
C GLY A 317 8.26 11.97 20.29
N ASN A 318 8.80 13.13 19.89
CA ASN A 318 10.10 13.61 20.36
C ASN A 318 10.12 13.88 21.88
N ILE A 319 9.04 14.44 22.43
CA ILE A 319 8.90 14.67 23.88
C ILE A 319 8.89 13.33 24.62
N LEU A 320 8.06 12.38 24.17
CA LEU A 320 7.98 11.05 24.77
C LEU A 320 9.31 10.29 24.67
N GLN A 321 10.04 10.44 23.57
CA GLN A 321 11.38 9.87 23.42
C GLN A 321 12.35 10.47 24.44
N ALA A 322 12.34 11.80 24.62
CA ALA A 322 13.17 12.46 25.62
C ALA A 322 12.83 12.02 27.05
N ASP A 323 11.55 11.85 27.36
CA ASP A 323 11.10 11.32 28.65
C ASP A 323 11.53 9.86 28.86
N LEU A 324 11.44 9.04 27.82
CA LEU A 324 11.94 7.66 27.85
C LEU A 324 13.44 7.62 28.11
N ASP A 325 14.23 8.47 27.44
CA ASP A 325 15.68 8.56 27.64
C ASP A 325 16.02 9.03 29.07
N LYS A 326 15.24 9.96 29.62
CA LYS A 326 15.37 10.43 31.01
C LYS A 326 15.03 9.33 32.03
N VAL A 327 13.93 8.60 31.83
CA VAL A 327 13.57 7.46 32.69
C VAL A 327 14.62 6.36 32.58
N THR A 328 15.11 6.09 31.37
CA THR A 328 16.13 5.07 31.13
C THR A 328 17.44 5.43 31.83
N SER A 329 17.92 6.66 31.71
CA SER A 329 19.11 7.11 32.44
C SER A 329 18.91 7.10 33.96
N GLY A 330 17.74 7.51 34.45
CA GLY A 330 17.36 7.40 35.87
C GLY A 330 17.36 5.95 36.37
N LYS A 331 16.83 5.02 35.58
CA LYS A 331 16.85 3.57 35.86
C LYS A 331 18.30 3.07 35.98
N HIS A 332 19.17 3.36 35.01
CA HIS A 332 20.58 2.94 35.07
C HIS A 332 21.29 3.50 36.31
N GLN A 333 21.00 4.75 36.69
CA GLN A 333 21.57 5.35 37.90
C GLN A 333 21.09 4.61 39.17
N LEU A 334 19.81 4.26 39.25
CA LEU A 334 19.25 3.49 40.36
C LEU A 334 19.79 2.05 40.40
N GLU A 335 19.97 1.40 39.26
CA GLU A 335 20.60 0.08 39.17
C GLU A 335 22.04 0.13 39.67
N LYS A 336 22.80 1.18 39.31
CA LYS A 336 24.16 1.40 39.81
C LYS A 336 24.19 1.60 41.33
N THR A 337 23.33 2.46 41.88
CA THR A 337 23.30 2.69 43.33
C THR A 337 22.83 1.46 44.10
N LEU A 338 21.90 0.68 43.55
CA LEU A 338 21.49 -0.60 44.11
C LEU A 338 22.68 -1.57 44.18
N GLU A 339 23.48 -1.68 43.12
CA GLU A 339 24.65 -2.55 43.09
C GLU A 339 25.74 -2.08 44.09
N GLU A 340 25.96 -0.77 44.18
CA GLU A 340 26.83 -0.17 45.22
C GLU A 340 26.33 -0.50 46.64
N PHE A 341 25.01 -0.44 46.89
CA PHE A 341 24.42 -0.80 48.18
C PHE A 341 24.56 -2.30 48.48
N LYS A 342 24.34 -3.18 47.50
CA LYS A 342 24.59 -4.62 47.68
C LYS A 342 26.04 -4.88 48.05
N GLN A 343 26.99 -4.24 47.37
CA GLN A 343 28.41 -4.41 47.69
C GLN A 343 28.74 -3.90 49.09
N LYS A 344 28.21 -2.74 49.50
CA LYS A 344 28.36 -2.23 50.87
C LYS A 344 27.76 -3.19 51.89
N PHE A 345 26.56 -3.70 51.62
CA PHE A 345 25.88 -4.67 52.48
C PHE A 345 26.71 -5.93 52.67
N CYS A 346 27.25 -6.51 51.59
CA CYS A 346 28.14 -7.68 51.67
C CYS A 346 29.38 -7.40 52.54
N ARG A 347 30.00 -6.22 52.40
CA ARG A 347 31.14 -5.84 53.24
C ARG A 347 30.76 -5.69 54.72
N THR A 348 29.61 -5.06 55.00
CA THR A 348 29.12 -4.92 56.38
C THR A 348 28.73 -6.26 56.99
N GLU A 349 28.14 -7.16 56.21
CA GLU A 349 27.80 -8.52 56.62
C GLU A 349 29.07 -9.33 56.94
N GLN A 350 30.10 -9.26 56.10
CA GLN A 350 31.41 -9.86 56.37
C GLN A 350 32.06 -9.29 57.63
N ALA A 351 32.02 -7.97 57.82
CA ALA A 351 32.53 -7.32 59.03
C ALA A 351 31.77 -7.75 60.29
N LEU A 352 30.44 -7.89 60.19
CA LEU A 352 29.61 -8.42 61.28
C LEU A 352 29.97 -9.87 61.61
N GLN A 353 30.11 -10.73 60.61
CA GLN A 353 30.55 -12.12 60.82
C GLN A 353 31.92 -12.17 61.49
N ALA A 354 32.88 -11.35 61.04
CA ALA A 354 34.20 -11.25 61.67
C ALA A 354 34.11 -10.78 63.13
N SER A 355 33.31 -9.75 63.42
CA SER A 355 33.04 -9.27 64.78
C SER A 355 32.40 -10.37 65.64
N GLN A 356 31.48 -11.16 65.09
CA GLN A 356 30.82 -12.24 65.82
C GLN A 356 31.76 -13.41 66.11
N VAL A 357 32.69 -13.72 65.21
CA VAL A 357 33.78 -14.67 65.47
C VAL A 357 34.67 -14.16 66.61
N GLN A 358 35.06 -12.88 66.57
CA GLN A 358 35.87 -12.25 67.62
C GLN A 358 35.14 -12.23 68.97
N GLU A 359 33.85 -11.90 68.98
CA GLU A 359 33.01 -11.94 70.18
C GLU A 359 32.93 -13.36 70.76
N ASN A 360 32.71 -14.37 69.92
CA ASN A 360 32.68 -15.77 70.35
C ASN A 360 34.05 -16.24 70.90
N GLU A 361 35.15 -15.76 70.34
CA GLU A 361 36.50 -16.03 70.83
C GLU A 361 36.76 -15.36 72.18
N LEU A 362 36.38 -14.09 72.35
CA LEU A 362 36.42 -13.40 73.63
C LEU A 362 35.54 -14.10 74.67
N ARG A 363 34.36 -14.59 74.28
CA ARG A 363 33.47 -15.36 75.14
C ARG A 363 34.14 -16.65 75.61
N ARG A 364 34.76 -17.43 74.70
CA ARG A 364 35.53 -18.63 75.03
C ARG A 364 36.71 -18.32 75.96
N SER A 365 37.49 -17.29 75.65
CA SER A 365 38.61 -16.83 76.50
C SER A 365 38.11 -16.42 77.89
N SER A 366 36.99 -15.72 77.99
CA SER A 366 36.38 -15.38 79.28
C SER A 366 35.96 -16.62 80.07
N GLU A 367 35.38 -17.64 79.40
CA GLU A 367 35.06 -18.92 80.03
C GLU A 367 36.30 -19.68 80.48
N GLU A 368 37.40 -19.66 79.72
CA GLU A 368 38.69 -20.23 80.09
C GLU A 368 39.30 -19.52 81.30
N VAL A 369 39.36 -18.19 81.31
CA VAL A 369 39.82 -17.39 82.45
C VAL A 369 38.97 -17.67 83.69
N LYS A 370 37.64 -17.86 83.54
CA LYS A 370 36.77 -18.27 84.66
C LYS A 370 37.16 -19.65 85.20
N LYS A 371 37.49 -20.61 84.33
CA LYS A 371 37.98 -21.95 84.74
C LYS A 371 39.32 -21.84 85.44
N GLU A 372 40.28 -21.13 84.88
CA GLU A 372 41.59 -20.90 85.50
C GLU A 372 41.45 -20.22 86.87
N TYR A 373 40.62 -19.19 86.98
CA TYR A 373 40.30 -18.54 88.24
C TYR A 373 39.74 -19.53 89.26
N SER A 374 38.83 -20.42 88.86
CA SER A 374 38.28 -21.45 89.77
C SER A 374 39.36 -22.44 90.25
N VAL A 375 40.31 -22.82 89.38
CA VAL A 375 41.45 -23.67 89.73
C VAL A 375 42.39 -22.95 90.69
N LEU A 376 42.82 -21.73 90.37
CA LEU A 376 43.67 -20.90 91.24
C LEU A 376 43.03 -20.68 92.60
N LYS A 377 41.72 -20.39 92.64
CA LYS A 377 40.96 -20.27 93.88
C LYS A 377 41.04 -21.56 94.71
N SER A 378 40.81 -22.72 94.09
CA SER A 378 40.92 -24.02 94.79
C SER A 378 42.34 -24.31 95.29
N GLN A 379 43.38 -23.96 94.52
CA GLN A 379 44.78 -24.08 94.92
C GLN A 379 45.12 -23.15 96.09
N PHE A 380 44.65 -21.91 96.04
CA PHE A 380 44.80 -20.94 97.12
C PHE A 380 44.12 -21.45 98.40
N GLU A 381 42.89 -21.95 98.31
CA GLU A 381 42.17 -22.57 99.45
C GLU A 381 42.91 -23.80 100.00
N GLN A 382 43.56 -24.59 99.13
CA GLN A 382 44.41 -25.71 99.55
C GLN A 382 45.67 -25.22 100.28
N ARG A 383 46.40 -24.25 99.71
CA ARG A 383 47.60 -23.67 100.33
C ARG A 383 47.28 -22.99 101.66
N ALA A 384 46.16 -22.29 101.75
CA ALA A 384 45.70 -21.68 103.00
C ALA A 384 45.48 -22.75 104.10
N ARG A 385 44.87 -23.90 103.75
CA ARG A 385 44.73 -25.03 104.67
C ARG A 385 46.08 -25.63 105.09
N GLU A 386 47.02 -25.79 104.17
CA GLU A 386 48.38 -26.25 104.46
C GLU A 386 49.12 -25.29 105.41
N VAL A 387 49.00 -23.98 105.20
CA VAL A 387 49.58 -22.96 106.09
C VAL A 387 48.99 -23.06 107.49
N CYS A 388 47.66 -23.15 107.64
CA CYS A 388 47.04 -23.34 108.96
C CYS A 388 47.54 -24.62 109.66
N HIS A 389 47.71 -25.71 108.92
CA HIS A 389 48.27 -26.95 109.46
C HIS A 389 49.73 -26.79 109.91
N LEU A 390 50.57 -26.12 109.12
CA LEU A 390 51.97 -25.83 109.49
C LEU A 390 52.06 -24.88 110.69
N GLU A 391 51.18 -23.89 110.80
CA GLU A 391 51.07 -23.02 111.98
C GLU A 391 50.69 -23.80 113.25
N GLU A 392 49.83 -24.82 113.11
CA GLU A 392 49.50 -25.76 114.19
C GLU A 392 50.70 -26.60 114.62
N GLU A 393 51.45 -27.15 113.67
CA GLU A 393 52.67 -27.93 113.95
C GLU A 393 53.76 -27.07 114.60
N LEU A 394 53.96 -25.83 114.14
CA LEU A 394 54.85 -24.86 114.78
C LEU A 394 54.46 -24.60 116.25
N ARG A 395 53.16 -24.49 116.53
CA ARG A 395 52.64 -24.29 117.89
C ARG A 395 52.94 -25.47 118.78
N LYS A 396 52.74 -26.71 118.30
CA LYS A 396 53.10 -27.93 119.02
C LYS A 396 54.60 -28.00 119.29
N ALA A 397 55.44 -27.71 118.29
CA ALA A 397 56.90 -27.70 118.45
C ALA A 397 57.38 -26.67 119.49
N ARG A 398 56.79 -25.47 119.50
CA ARG A 398 57.05 -24.44 120.54
C ARG A 398 56.65 -24.94 121.94
N GLN A 399 55.53 -25.65 122.05
CA GLN A 399 55.08 -26.22 123.32
C GLN A 399 56.04 -27.31 123.83
N SER A 400 56.51 -28.20 122.95
CA SER A 400 57.53 -29.21 123.29
C SER A 400 58.87 -28.60 123.70
N LEU A 401 59.30 -27.52 123.03
CA LEU A 401 60.52 -26.79 123.39
C LEU A 401 60.39 -26.17 124.80
N SER A 402 59.25 -25.53 125.09
CA SER A 402 58.99 -24.94 126.42
C SER A 402 59.01 -26.00 127.54
N GLN A 403 58.44 -27.19 127.30
CA GLN A 403 58.53 -28.30 128.26
C GLN A 403 59.98 -28.75 128.49
N SER A 404 60.76 -28.90 127.42
CA SER A 404 62.18 -29.27 127.52
C SER A 404 62.99 -28.23 128.30
N GLN A 405 62.70 -26.94 128.12
CA GLN A 405 63.41 -25.84 128.77
C GLN A 405 63.15 -25.80 130.28
N ASN A 406 61.91 -26.08 130.70
CA ASN A 406 61.56 -26.21 132.12
C ASN A 406 62.30 -27.39 132.78
N SER A 407 62.45 -28.52 132.07
CA SER A 407 63.20 -29.68 132.58
C SER A 407 64.70 -29.40 132.77
N THR A 408 65.31 -28.60 131.89
CA THR A 408 66.72 -28.19 132.03
C THR A 408 66.94 -27.22 133.19
N GLU A 409 65.99 -26.33 133.46
CA GLU A 409 66.03 -25.43 134.61
C GLU A 409 65.90 -26.18 135.94
N GLU A 410 65.05 -27.22 135.99
CA GLU A 410 64.92 -28.09 137.16
C GLU A 410 66.20 -28.90 137.44
N MET A 411 66.86 -29.40 136.39
CA MET A 411 68.18 -30.06 136.50
C MET A 411 69.28 -29.11 137.00
N ARG A 412 69.24 -27.83 136.60
CA ARG A 412 70.19 -26.79 137.05
C ARG A 412 70.03 -26.49 138.54
N ALA A 413 68.81 -26.47 139.06
CA ALA A 413 68.54 -26.25 140.48
C ALA A 413 69.01 -27.42 141.36
N LYS A 414 68.90 -28.67 140.88
CA LYS A 414 69.41 -29.85 141.60
C LYS A 414 70.95 -29.85 141.71
N ASN A 415 71.66 -29.47 140.66
CA ASN A 415 73.12 -29.46 140.64
C ASN A 415 73.72 -28.47 141.66
N ALA A 416 73.13 -27.29 141.81
CA ALA A 416 73.60 -26.27 142.77
C ALA A 416 73.49 -26.72 144.25
N SER A 417 72.56 -27.64 144.56
CA SER A 417 72.36 -28.14 145.93
C SER A 417 73.37 -29.22 146.33
N GLN A 418 73.90 -29.98 145.36
CA GLN A 418 74.93 -30.99 145.57
C GLN A 418 76.32 -30.35 145.76
N GLU A 419 76.56 -29.21 145.11
CA GLU A 419 77.84 -28.48 145.14
C GLU A 419 78.08 -27.73 146.48
N THR A 420 77.02 -27.42 147.23
CA THR A 420 77.10 -26.86 148.58
C THR A 420 77.43 -27.94 149.63
N MET A 421 76.92 -29.16 149.44
CA MET A 421 77.15 -30.30 150.33
C MET A 421 78.60 -30.84 150.25
N LEU A 422 79.24 -30.70 149.08
CA LEU A 422 80.65 -31.10 148.88
C LEU A 422 81.66 -30.14 149.55
N ARG A 423 81.27 -28.88 149.81
CA ARG A 423 82.15 -27.89 150.48
C ARG A 423 82.27 -28.11 151.99
N ASP A 424 81.18 -28.51 152.66
CA ASP A 424 81.16 -28.79 154.11
C ASP A 424 81.86 -30.12 154.50
N LEU A 425 81.97 -31.06 153.57
CA LEU A 425 82.72 -32.31 153.76
C LEU A 425 84.23 -32.12 153.58
N GLN A 426 84.67 -31.08 152.87
CA GLN A 426 86.09 -30.76 152.63
C GLN A 426 86.79 -30.17 153.88
N GLU A 427 86.04 -29.54 154.80
CA GLU A 427 86.59 -28.88 156.00
C GLU A 427 86.76 -29.85 157.20
N LYS A 428 86.07 -31.01 157.18
CA LYS A 428 86.13 -32.05 158.23
C LYS A 428 87.19 -33.13 158.03
N ILE A 429 87.86 -33.18 156.87
CA ILE A 429 88.88 -34.20 156.52
C ILE A 429 90.32 -33.78 156.90
N ASN A 430 90.56 -32.51 157.23
CA ASN A 430 91.90 -31.98 157.53
C ASN A 430 92.38 -32.13 159.00
N GLN A 431 91.66 -32.84 159.87
CA GLN A 431 92.06 -33.05 161.28
C GLN A 431 92.29 -34.53 161.66
N GLN A 432 92.24 -35.47 160.72
CA GLN A 432 92.45 -36.89 161.02
C GLN A 432 92.95 -37.68 159.80
N GLU A 433 94.25 -37.60 159.47
CA GLU A 433 95.08 -38.72 158.95
C GLU A 433 96.53 -38.30 158.63
N ASN A 434 97.29 -38.06 159.71
CA ASN A 434 98.71 -38.37 159.76
C ASN A 434 98.86 -39.89 159.92
N SER A 435 99.15 -40.62 158.83
CA SER A 435 99.83 -41.93 158.74
C SER A 435 99.32 -42.73 157.54
N LEU A 436 100.19 -42.94 156.54
CA LEU A 436 100.16 -44.03 155.54
C LEU A 436 99.59 -43.80 154.11
N THR A 437 99.78 -42.63 153.48
CA THR A 437 99.49 -42.51 152.02
C THR A 437 100.44 -41.61 151.23
N LEU A 438 101.67 -41.37 151.72
CA LEU A 438 102.71 -40.65 150.98
C LEU A 438 103.53 -41.56 150.02
N GLU A 439 103.43 -42.88 150.13
CA GLU A 439 104.29 -43.80 149.36
C GLU A 439 103.64 -44.45 148.11
N LYS A 440 102.31 -44.43 147.98
CA LYS A 440 101.63 -45.10 146.84
C LYS A 440 101.32 -44.18 145.65
N LEU A 441 101.28 -42.87 145.85
CA LEU A 441 100.93 -41.90 144.78
C LEU A 441 102.12 -41.39 143.95
N LYS A 442 103.36 -41.74 144.31
CA LYS A 442 104.54 -41.54 143.44
C LYS A 442 104.65 -42.60 142.32
N LEU A 443 103.98 -43.75 142.44
CA LEU A 443 104.03 -44.80 141.41
C LEU A 443 102.97 -44.62 140.29
N ALA A 444 101.82 -44.00 140.57
CA ALA A 444 100.70 -43.92 139.61
C ALA A 444 100.84 -42.79 138.57
N LEU A 445 101.62 -41.74 138.85
CA LEU A 445 101.92 -40.67 137.87
C LEU A 445 102.94 -41.13 136.81
N ALA A 446 103.84 -42.06 137.14
CA ALA A 446 104.79 -42.64 136.19
C ALA A 446 104.13 -43.58 135.15
N ASP A 447 102.97 -44.17 135.47
CA ASP A 447 102.27 -45.09 134.56
C ASP A 447 101.37 -44.36 133.54
N LEU A 448 100.83 -43.18 133.86
CA LEU A 448 100.08 -42.38 132.88
C LEU A 448 100.99 -41.62 131.89
N GLU A 449 102.24 -41.32 132.27
CA GLU A 449 103.27 -40.84 131.32
C GLU A 449 103.72 -41.95 130.35
N LYS A 450 103.78 -43.21 130.80
CA LYS A 450 104.00 -44.40 129.95
C LYS A 450 102.85 -44.68 128.97
N GLN A 451 101.60 -44.38 129.33
CA GLN A 451 100.46 -44.64 128.46
C GLN A 451 100.35 -43.62 127.30
N ARG A 452 100.88 -42.40 127.48
CA ARG A 452 101.11 -41.44 126.39
C ARG A 452 102.17 -41.95 125.41
N ASP A 453 103.30 -42.44 125.92
CA ASP A 453 104.39 -42.97 125.08
C ASP A 453 103.99 -44.27 124.37
N CYS A 454 103.12 -45.10 124.96
CA CYS A 454 102.52 -46.27 124.29
C CYS A 454 101.62 -45.89 123.11
N SER A 455 100.92 -44.76 123.17
CA SER A 455 100.07 -44.29 122.07
C SER A 455 100.93 -43.72 120.92
N GLN A 456 102.06 -43.09 121.24
CA GLN A 456 103.09 -42.65 120.29
C GLN A 456 103.79 -43.85 119.62
N ASP A 457 104.09 -44.91 120.36
CA ASP A 457 104.69 -46.15 119.84
C ASP A 457 103.72 -46.99 119.00
N LEU A 458 102.42 -46.96 119.30
CA LEU A 458 101.41 -47.62 118.46
C LEU A 458 101.29 -46.91 117.09
N LEU A 459 101.49 -45.59 117.05
CA LEU A 459 101.56 -44.81 115.81
C LEU A 459 102.80 -45.18 114.99
N LYS A 460 103.98 -45.28 115.62
CA LYS A 460 105.22 -45.75 114.98
C LYS A 460 105.14 -47.21 114.50
N LYS A 461 104.40 -48.07 115.21
CA LYS A 461 104.10 -49.45 114.74
C LYS A 461 103.17 -49.46 113.53
N ARG A 462 102.22 -48.52 113.45
CA ARG A 462 101.36 -48.33 112.26
C ARG A 462 102.16 -47.80 111.07
N GLU A 463 103.10 -46.87 111.28
CA GLU A 463 104.07 -46.42 110.27
C GLU A 463 104.95 -47.58 109.80
N HIS A 464 105.54 -48.35 110.71
CA HIS A 464 106.33 -49.53 110.35
C HIS A 464 105.51 -50.59 109.60
N HIS A 465 104.21 -50.73 109.92
CA HIS A 465 103.31 -51.61 109.17
C HIS A 465 103.00 -51.08 107.76
N ILE A 466 102.90 -49.77 107.59
CA ILE A 466 102.77 -49.12 106.27
C ILE A 466 104.07 -49.29 105.47
N GLU A 467 105.25 -49.15 106.10
CA GLU A 467 106.55 -49.48 105.49
C GLU A 467 106.61 -50.95 105.05
N GLN A 468 106.18 -51.89 105.89
CA GLN A 468 106.11 -53.32 105.52
C GLN A 468 105.13 -53.58 104.37
N LEU A 469 104.02 -52.84 104.29
CA LEU A 469 103.08 -52.92 103.17
C LEU A 469 103.70 -52.35 101.89
N ASN A 470 104.50 -51.28 101.98
CA ASN A 470 105.27 -50.72 100.87
C ASN A 470 106.36 -51.68 100.38
N GLU A 471 107.04 -52.39 101.28
CA GLU A 471 108.00 -53.44 100.92
C GLU A 471 107.31 -54.62 100.22
N LYS A 472 106.10 -55.00 100.66
CA LYS A 472 105.26 -55.99 99.95
C LYS A 472 104.80 -55.48 98.59
N LEU A 473 104.45 -54.20 98.47
CA LEU A 473 104.09 -53.54 97.21
C LEU A 473 105.27 -53.53 96.23
N SER A 474 106.48 -53.19 96.70
CA SER A 474 107.72 -53.23 95.92
C SER A 474 108.06 -54.66 95.48
N LYS A 475 107.76 -55.66 96.32
CA LYS A 475 107.89 -57.08 95.94
C LYS A 475 106.89 -57.47 94.84
N ILE A 476 105.64 -57.03 94.93
CA ILE A 476 104.61 -57.25 93.90
C ILE A 476 104.96 -56.50 92.60
N GLU A 477 105.55 -55.31 92.67
CA GLU A 477 106.05 -54.56 91.51
C GLU A 477 107.18 -55.32 90.80
N LYS A 478 108.14 -55.86 91.55
CA LYS A 478 109.19 -56.73 90.98
C LYS A 478 108.64 -58.02 90.39
N GLU A 479 107.62 -58.61 91.02
CA GLU A 479 106.88 -59.76 90.48
C GLU A 479 106.11 -59.38 89.21
N SER A 480 105.56 -58.17 89.11
CA SER A 480 104.92 -57.61 87.92
C SER A 480 105.92 -57.34 86.78
N GLU A 481 107.10 -56.82 87.08
CA GLU A 481 108.21 -56.69 86.12
C GLU A 481 108.69 -58.07 85.63
N ALA A 482 108.79 -59.05 86.52
CA ALA A 482 109.10 -60.44 86.16
C ALA A 482 108.01 -61.08 85.29
N LEU A 483 106.73 -60.78 85.55
CA LEU A 483 105.60 -61.22 84.72
C LEU A 483 105.61 -60.54 83.34
N LEU A 484 105.98 -59.26 83.26
CA LEU A 484 106.17 -58.54 81.99
C LEU A 484 107.30 -59.16 81.16
N LEU A 485 108.44 -59.46 81.77
CA LEU A 485 109.53 -60.19 81.12
C LEU A 485 109.09 -61.59 80.66
N ALA A 486 108.32 -62.31 81.48
CA ALA A 486 107.76 -63.62 81.11
C ALA A 486 106.74 -63.52 79.95
N LEU A 487 105.99 -62.43 79.87
CA LEU A 487 105.01 -62.17 78.81
C LEU A 487 105.72 -61.79 77.50
N GLU A 488 106.80 -61.03 77.55
CA GLU A 488 107.67 -60.77 76.40
C GLU A 488 108.36 -62.06 75.91
N LEU A 489 108.73 -62.96 76.84
CA LEU A 489 109.26 -64.29 76.52
C LEU A 489 108.19 -65.17 75.85
N LYS A 490 106.95 -65.20 76.36
CA LYS A 490 105.81 -65.93 75.77
C LYS A 490 105.40 -65.39 74.40
N LYS A 491 105.53 -64.08 74.18
CA LYS A 491 105.34 -63.43 72.87
C LYS A 491 106.43 -63.85 71.87
N LYS A 492 107.67 -64.02 72.34
CA LYS A 492 108.78 -64.57 71.54
C LYS A 492 108.55 -66.04 71.20
N GLU A 493 108.14 -66.86 72.16
CA GLU A 493 107.73 -68.25 71.94
C GLU A 493 106.53 -68.38 71.00
N TYR A 494 105.59 -67.42 71.00
CA TYR A 494 104.46 -67.41 70.07
C TYR A 494 104.87 -67.08 68.62
N GLU A 495 105.81 -66.14 68.42
CA GLU A 495 106.38 -65.88 67.09
C GLU A 495 107.25 -67.06 66.62
N GLU A 496 108.01 -67.70 67.51
CA GLU A 496 108.74 -68.94 67.20
C GLU A 496 107.78 -70.09 66.84
N LEU A 497 106.67 -70.28 67.56
CA LEU A 497 105.65 -71.29 67.26
C LEU A 497 104.91 -70.99 65.93
N LYS A 498 104.77 -69.72 65.57
CA LYS A 498 104.22 -69.27 64.29
C LYS A 498 105.21 -69.54 63.15
N GLU A 499 106.51 -69.33 63.37
CA GLU A 499 107.57 -69.73 62.44
C GLU A 499 107.62 -71.27 62.30
N GLU A 500 107.53 -72.01 63.39
CA GLU A 500 107.51 -73.48 63.40
C GLU A 500 106.25 -74.03 62.70
N LYS A 501 105.10 -73.36 62.83
CA LYS A 501 103.89 -73.65 62.04
C LYS A 501 104.12 -73.42 60.54
N THR A 502 104.86 -72.40 60.14
CA THR A 502 105.21 -72.18 58.72
C THR A 502 106.23 -73.19 58.20
N LEU A 503 107.18 -73.61 59.04
CA LEU A 503 108.15 -74.66 58.74
C LEU A 503 107.49 -76.04 58.66
N PHE A 504 106.56 -76.35 59.55
CA PHE A 504 105.75 -77.57 59.52
C PHE A 504 104.84 -77.61 58.28
N ALA A 505 104.30 -76.47 57.84
CA ALA A 505 103.55 -76.39 56.58
C ALA A 505 104.44 -76.65 55.35
N ARG A 506 105.69 -76.16 55.35
CA ARG A 506 106.69 -76.49 54.31
C ARG A 506 107.09 -77.96 54.36
N TRP A 507 107.42 -78.48 55.53
CA TRP A 507 107.75 -79.89 55.71
C TRP A 507 106.60 -80.80 55.29
N LYS A 508 105.35 -80.45 55.61
CA LYS A 508 104.16 -81.20 55.17
C LYS A 508 104.02 -81.21 53.65
N SER A 509 104.23 -80.07 52.98
CA SER A 509 104.26 -79.95 51.52
C SER A 509 105.37 -80.80 50.90
N GLU A 510 106.58 -80.74 51.44
CA GLU A 510 107.72 -81.55 50.98
C GLU A 510 107.49 -83.05 51.21
N ASN A 511 106.89 -83.42 52.34
CA ASN A 511 106.62 -84.81 52.68
C ASN A 511 105.45 -85.38 51.85
N GLU A 512 104.44 -84.59 51.50
CA GLU A 512 103.40 -84.95 50.51
C GLU A 512 103.99 -85.09 49.09
N GLN A 513 104.98 -84.27 48.74
CA GLN A 513 105.76 -84.41 47.50
C GLN A 513 106.59 -85.70 47.49
N LEU A 514 107.30 -86.00 48.58
CA LEU A 514 108.09 -87.22 48.74
C LEU A 514 107.20 -88.48 48.79
N LEU A 515 106.01 -88.41 49.40
CA LEU A 515 105.02 -89.50 49.37
C LEU A 515 104.49 -89.74 47.95
N SER A 516 104.18 -88.68 47.21
CA SER A 516 103.77 -88.77 45.80
C SER A 516 104.89 -89.35 44.94
N GLN A 517 106.15 -89.00 45.22
CA GLN A 517 107.32 -89.53 44.55
C GLN A 517 107.56 -91.00 44.90
N LEU A 518 107.46 -91.38 46.17
CA LEU A 518 107.51 -92.78 46.63
C LEU A 518 106.36 -93.63 46.10
N GLU A 519 105.14 -93.09 45.96
CA GLU A 519 104.02 -93.78 45.32
C GLU A 519 104.25 -93.97 43.81
N SER A 520 104.88 -92.98 43.14
CA SER A 520 105.29 -93.11 41.74
C SER A 520 106.42 -94.13 41.55
N GLU A 521 107.40 -94.16 42.47
CA GLU A 521 108.50 -95.13 42.49
C GLU A 521 108.02 -96.52 42.88
N LYS A 522 107.08 -96.65 43.82
CA LYS A 522 106.40 -97.89 44.18
C LYS A 522 105.56 -98.41 43.01
N GLY A 523 104.87 -97.53 42.28
CA GLY A 523 104.20 -97.89 41.01
C GLY A 523 105.18 -98.39 39.96
N SER A 524 106.35 -97.76 39.86
CA SER A 524 107.46 -98.17 38.98
C SER A 524 108.08 -99.52 39.39
N LEU A 525 108.32 -99.73 40.70
CA LEU A 525 108.77 -100.99 41.31
C LEU A 525 107.74 -102.10 41.13
N GLN A 526 106.45 -101.83 41.30
CA GLN A 526 105.37 -102.79 41.11
C GLN A 526 105.21 -103.16 39.62
N SER A 527 105.37 -102.21 38.70
CA SER A 527 105.35 -102.47 37.25
C SER A 527 106.56 -103.30 36.81
N LYS A 528 107.74 -103.07 37.40
CA LYS A 528 108.95 -103.91 37.21
C LYS A 528 108.84 -105.29 37.83
N ILE A 529 108.28 -105.43 39.03
CA ILE A 529 108.00 -106.72 39.68
C ILE A 529 106.99 -107.49 38.84
N ASN A 530 105.89 -106.89 38.39
CA ASN A 530 104.92 -107.54 37.50
C ASN A 530 105.57 -107.95 36.16
N HIS A 531 106.44 -107.11 35.58
CA HIS A 531 107.19 -107.43 34.36
C HIS A 531 108.20 -108.57 34.54
N LEU A 532 108.83 -108.69 35.70
CA LEU A 532 109.85 -109.71 35.93
C LEU A 532 109.32 -110.97 36.62
N GLU A 533 108.23 -110.94 37.39
CA GLU A 533 107.41 -112.12 37.68
C GLU A 533 106.88 -112.75 36.38
N THR A 534 106.63 -111.93 35.35
CA THR A 534 106.37 -112.41 33.98
C THR A 534 107.62 -113.06 33.37
N CYS A 535 108.82 -112.50 33.53
CA CYS A 535 110.08 -113.14 33.11
C CYS A 535 110.42 -114.42 33.90
N LEU A 536 110.16 -114.45 35.21
CA LEU A 536 110.39 -115.56 36.15
C LEU A 536 109.47 -116.75 35.81
N LYS A 537 108.22 -116.47 35.42
CA LYS A 537 107.31 -117.47 34.84
C LYS A 537 107.74 -117.96 33.45
N THR A 538 108.46 -117.15 32.67
CA THR A 538 108.83 -117.51 31.28
C THR A 538 110.13 -118.32 31.19
N GLN A 539 111.04 -118.23 32.16
CA GLN A 539 112.30 -119.00 32.17
C GLN A 539 112.34 -120.19 33.14
N GLN A 540 111.47 -120.28 34.15
CA GLN A 540 111.21 -121.53 34.91
C GLN A 540 110.69 -122.70 34.04
N ILE A 541 110.41 -122.44 32.75
CA ILE A 541 110.00 -123.45 31.76
C ILE A 541 111.19 -123.91 30.90
N LYS A 542 112.37 -123.30 31.03
CA LYS A 542 113.62 -123.66 30.34
C LYS A 542 114.74 -123.82 31.38
N SER A 543 114.65 -124.75 32.33
CA SER A 543 114.61 -126.20 32.12
C SER A 543 115.82 -126.70 31.31
N HIS A 544 116.53 -127.59 32.00
CA HIS A 544 117.45 -128.61 31.53
C HIS A 544 118.88 -128.23 31.14
#